data_AF-A0A2A6PPF9-F1
#
_entry.id   AF-A0A2A6PPF9-F1
#
_cell.length_a   1.000
_cell.length_b   1.000
_cell.length_c   1.000
_cell.angle_alpha   90.00
_cell.angle_beta   90.00
_cell.angle_gamma   90.00
#
_symmetry.space_group_name_H-M   'P 1'
#
loop_
_entity.id
_entity.type
_entity.pdbx_description
1 polymer ?
#
loop_
_entity_poly.entity_id
_entity_poly.type
_entity_poly.pdbx_seq_one_letter_code
_entity_poly.pdbx_strand_id
1 'polypeptide(L)'
;MSQLQLFDPRLTPTATSEMLADSGLRRAIRAMRRGDGAGWPFVERIGAIGDARAWAVDDNGVRYVVLNGTIFRSEDLWFAVAPVRKAALKAFARLDEIDNKETT
;
A
#
# COMPACT_ATOMS: atom_id res chain seq x y z
N MET A 1 15.55 28.41 8.02
CA MET A 1 15.92 27.06 7.53
C MET A 1 14.63 26.25 7.48
N SER A 2 14.09 26.03 6.29
CA SER A 2 12.82 25.31 6.14
C SER A 2 13.10 23.82 6.25
N GLN A 3 12.77 23.25 7.41
CA GLN A 3 12.80 21.81 7.65
C GLN A 3 11.82 21.16 6.67
N LEU A 4 12.35 20.39 5.72
CA LEU A 4 11.58 19.45 4.92
C LEU A 4 10.88 18.52 5.91
N GLN A 5 9.61 18.80 6.22
CA GLN A 5 8.74 17.82 6.87
C GLN A 5 8.74 16.61 5.94
N LEU A 6 9.44 15.56 6.37
CA LEU A 6 9.42 14.26 5.73
C LEU A 6 7.94 13.87 5.71
N PHE A 7 7.34 13.85 4.53
CA PHE A 7 5.93 13.53 4.37
C PHE A 7 5.70 12.12 4.92
N ASP A 8 5.03 12.02 6.08
CA ASP A 8 4.52 10.74 6.55
C ASP A 8 3.19 10.46 5.83
N PRO A 9 3.17 9.48 4.93
CA PRO A 9 1.97 9.12 4.17
C PRO A 9 0.85 8.51 5.05
N ARG A 10 1.10 8.23 6.34
CA ARG A 10 0.07 7.84 7.32
C ARG A 10 -0.51 9.02 8.11
N LEU A 11 0.26 10.10 8.34
CA LEU A 11 -0.22 11.33 9.01
C LEU A 11 -1.06 12.22 8.08
N THR A 12 -0.90 12.06 6.77
CA THR A 12 -1.81 12.62 5.76
C THR A 12 -2.37 11.51 4.90
N PRO A 13 -3.25 10.66 5.47
CA PRO A 13 -3.84 9.54 4.76
C PRO A 13 -4.85 10.14 3.77
N THR A 14 -4.33 10.57 2.63
CA THR A 14 -5.11 11.19 1.57
C THR A 14 -5.54 10.04 0.69
N ALA A 15 -6.84 9.84 0.52
CA ALA A 15 -7.31 8.95 -0.53
C ALA A 15 -6.67 9.42 -1.83
N THR A 16 -5.73 8.64 -2.38
CA THR A 16 -5.12 9.03 -3.65
C THR A 16 -6.21 9.01 -4.72
N SER A 17 -6.10 9.86 -5.74
CA SER A 17 -7.06 9.84 -6.85
C SER A 17 -7.23 8.42 -7.43
N GLU A 18 -6.17 7.61 -7.38
CA GLU A 18 -6.25 6.21 -7.80
C GLU A 18 -7.00 5.30 -6.82
N MET A 19 -6.89 5.50 -5.50
CA MET A 19 -7.75 4.83 -4.51
C MET A 19 -9.23 5.14 -4.75
N LEU A 20 -9.56 6.38 -5.13
CA LEU A 20 -10.94 6.79 -5.41
C LEU A 20 -11.44 6.28 -6.76
N ALA A 21 -10.56 6.16 -7.76
CA ALA A 21 -10.93 5.77 -9.11
C ALA A 21 -10.97 4.24 -9.32
N ASP A 22 -10.19 3.44 -8.57
CA ASP A 22 -10.10 2.01 -8.80
C ASP A 22 -11.11 1.21 -7.93
N SER A 23 -12.12 0.64 -8.59
CA SER A 23 -13.18 -0.14 -7.93
C SER A 23 -12.68 -1.47 -7.37
N GLY A 24 -11.67 -2.08 -8.00
CA GLY A 24 -11.03 -3.31 -7.53
C GLY A 24 -10.26 -3.08 -6.24
N LEU A 25 -9.46 -2.01 -6.19
CA LEU A 25 -8.74 -1.58 -4.99
C LEU A 25 -9.70 -1.26 -3.83
N ARG A 26 -10.78 -0.50 -4.08
CA ARG A 26 -11.78 -0.20 -3.04
C ARG A 26 -12.45 -1.44 -2.49
N ARG A 27 -12.81 -2.40 -3.36
CA ARG A 27 -13.40 -3.67 -2.94
C ARG A 27 -12.42 -4.50 -2.13
N ALA A 28 -11.15 -4.53 -2.55
CA ALA A 28 -10.09 -5.24 -1.85
C ALA A 28 -9.85 -4.69 -0.43
N ILE A 29 -9.75 -3.37 -0.30
CA ILE A 29 -9.61 -2.69 1.00
C ILE A 29 -10.80 -3.03 1.91
N ARG A 30 -12.03 -2.90 1.39
CA ARG A 30 -13.24 -3.24 2.16
C ARG A 30 -13.27 -4.70 2.59
N ALA A 31 -12.81 -5.63 1.76
CA ALA A 31 -12.81 -7.06 2.07
C ALA A 31 -11.76 -7.45 3.13
N MET A 32 -10.62 -6.75 3.16
CA MET A 32 -9.54 -7.01 4.11
C MET A 32 -9.75 -6.35 5.47
N ARG A 33 -10.48 -5.24 5.49
CA ARG A 33 -10.72 -4.46 6.70
C ARG A 33 -11.67 -5.21 7.65
N ARG A 34 -11.20 -5.51 8.87
CA ARG A 34 -11.94 -6.26 9.90
C ARG A 34 -12.73 -5.39 10.90
N GLY A 35 -12.88 -4.10 10.67
CA GLY A 35 -13.62 -3.17 11.54
C GLY A 35 -13.59 -1.72 11.03
N ASP A 36 -14.09 -0.78 11.83
CA ASP A 36 -14.10 0.67 11.50
C ASP A 36 -12.73 1.32 11.69
N GLY A 37 -11.69 0.73 11.08
CA GLY A 37 -10.31 1.23 11.15
C GLY A 37 -10.28 2.74 10.91
N ALA A 38 -9.86 3.48 11.94
CA ALA A 38 -9.80 4.94 11.89
C ALA A 38 -8.71 5.34 10.88
N GLY A 39 -9.11 5.92 9.75
CA GLY A 39 -8.20 6.45 8.74
C GLY A 39 -8.16 5.67 7.42
N TRP A 40 -7.52 6.29 6.42
CA TRP A 40 -7.27 5.65 5.13
C TRP A 40 -6.03 4.76 5.20
N PRO A 41 -6.05 3.60 4.56
CA PRO A 41 -4.85 2.78 4.47
C PRO A 41 -3.79 3.49 3.62
N PHE A 42 -2.53 3.15 3.88
CA PHE A 42 -1.46 3.49 2.95
C PHE A 42 -1.65 2.70 1.66
N VAL A 43 -1.58 3.36 0.52
CA VAL A 43 -1.65 2.74 -0.79
C VAL A 43 -0.58 3.31 -1.71
N GLU A 44 0.23 2.43 -2.29
CA GLU A 44 1.24 2.80 -3.27
C GLU A 44 1.06 2.01 -4.57
N ARG A 45 1.12 2.70 -5.72
CA ARG A 45 1.13 2.03 -7.02
C ARG A 45 2.49 1.38 -7.23
N ILE A 46 2.52 0.07 -7.43
CA ILE A 46 3.77 -0.69 -7.57
C ILE A 46 4.05 -1.16 -9.01
N GLY A 47 3.28 -0.68 -9.99
CA GLY A 47 3.54 -0.81 -11.42
C GLY A 47 3.99 -2.20 -11.86
N ALA A 48 3.06 -3.10 -12.15
CA ALA A 48 3.42 -4.37 -12.78
C ALA A 48 3.78 -4.14 -14.26
N ILE A 49 4.66 -5.00 -14.79
CA ILE A 49 5.01 -5.05 -16.21
C ILE A 49 3.77 -5.45 -17.01
N GLY A 50 3.39 -4.64 -18.00
CA GLY A 50 2.10 -4.74 -18.72
C GLY A 50 0.99 -3.95 -18.02
N ASP A 51 -0.14 -3.73 -18.70
CA ASP A 51 -1.26 -2.85 -18.26
C ASP A 51 -1.94 -3.22 -16.92
N ALA A 52 -1.40 -4.19 -16.17
CA ALA A 52 -1.97 -4.64 -14.91
C ALA A 52 -1.80 -3.58 -13.81
N ARG A 53 -2.93 -3.23 -13.18
CA ARG A 53 -2.97 -2.30 -12.04
C ARG A 53 -2.57 -3.05 -10.78
N ALA A 54 -1.45 -2.66 -10.18
CA ALA A 54 -0.89 -3.28 -8.99
C ALA A 54 -0.67 -2.24 -7.88
N TRP A 55 -1.13 -2.57 -6.67
CA TRP A 55 -1.09 -1.70 -5.49
C TRP A 55 -0.47 -2.45 -4.31
N ALA A 56 0.45 -1.82 -3.59
CA ALA A 56 0.81 -2.23 -2.24
C ALA A 56 -0.09 -1.48 -1.26
N VAL A 57 -0.66 -2.21 -0.29
CA VAL A 57 -1.57 -1.66 0.71
C VAL A 57 -1.09 -2.06 2.11
N ASP A 58 -1.03 -1.09 3.00
CA ASP A 58 -0.85 -1.29 4.45
C ASP A 58 -2.04 -0.65 5.16
N ASP A 59 -2.91 -1.49 5.73
CA ASP A 59 -4.06 -1.06 6.52
C ASP A 59 -3.80 -1.43 7.98
N ASN A 60 -3.25 -0.49 8.74
CA ASN A 60 -2.90 -0.65 10.15
C ASN A 60 -2.02 -1.89 10.42
N GLY A 61 -0.95 -2.05 9.64
CA GLY A 61 -0.02 -3.19 9.76
C GLY A 61 -0.48 -4.47 9.05
N VAL A 62 -1.71 -4.50 8.52
CA VAL A 62 -2.15 -5.58 7.62
C VAL A 62 -1.66 -5.25 6.20
N ARG A 63 -0.60 -5.93 5.76
CA ARG A 63 0.04 -5.71 4.45
C ARG A 63 -0.45 -6.70 3.40
N TYR A 64 -0.86 -6.19 2.25
CA TYR A 64 -1.27 -7.00 1.10
C TYR A 64 -1.06 -6.25 -0.22
N VAL A 65 -1.11 -6.98 -1.32
CA VAL A 65 -1.02 -6.46 -2.68
C VAL A 65 -2.36 -6.66 -3.36
N VAL A 66 -2.80 -5.66 -4.12
CA VAL A 66 -3.97 -5.75 -4.99
C VAL A 66 -3.52 -5.73 -6.44
N LEU A 67 -3.73 -6.82 -7.17
CA LEU A 67 -3.41 -6.95 -8.59
C LEU A 67 -4.71 -7.18 -9.37
N ASN A 68 -5.10 -6.24 -10.24
CA ASN A 68 -6.36 -6.29 -11.00
C ASN A 68 -7.60 -6.58 -10.11
N GLY A 69 -7.60 -6.07 -8.87
CA GLY A 69 -8.67 -6.27 -7.89
C GLY A 69 -8.57 -7.56 -7.05
N THR A 70 -7.60 -8.44 -7.35
CA THR A 70 -7.34 -9.65 -6.56
C THR A 70 -6.37 -9.34 -5.42
N ILE A 71 -6.68 -9.82 -4.21
CA ILE A 71 -5.84 -9.64 -3.02
C ILE A 71 -4.81 -10.76 -2.94
N PHE A 72 -3.56 -10.39 -2.68
CA PHE A 72 -2.46 -11.30 -2.36
C PHE A 72 -1.84 -10.86 -1.04
N ARG A 73 -1.84 -11.71 -0.02
CA ARG A 73 -1.11 -11.42 1.22
C ARG A 73 0.39 -11.61 1.01
N SER A 74 1.19 -11.08 1.92
CA SER A 74 2.64 -11.28 1.93
C SER A 74 3.06 -12.76 1.82
N GLU A 75 2.31 -13.63 2.49
CA GLU A 75 2.44 -15.09 2.45
C GLU A 75 2.06 -15.72 1.09
N ASP A 76 1.24 -15.05 0.26
CA ASP A 76 0.82 -15.51 -1.07
C ASP A 76 1.65 -14.90 -2.21
N LEU A 77 2.48 -13.88 -1.91
CA LEU A 77 3.28 -13.16 -2.90
C LEU A 77 4.38 -14.01 -3.57
N TRP A 78 4.62 -15.23 -3.11
CA TRP A 78 5.51 -16.15 -3.79
C TRP A 78 4.96 -16.57 -5.17
N PHE A 79 3.63 -16.62 -5.34
CA PHE A 79 2.97 -16.84 -6.63
C PHE A 79 2.98 -15.61 -7.54
N ALA A 80 3.17 -14.40 -7.00
CA ALA A 80 3.26 -13.20 -7.80
C ALA A 80 4.57 -13.20 -8.60
N VAL A 81 4.51 -12.77 -9.86
CA VAL A 81 5.70 -12.64 -10.72
C VAL A 81 6.77 -11.81 -10.01
N ALA A 82 8.03 -12.26 -10.07
CA ALA A 82 9.15 -11.71 -9.28
C ALA A 82 9.25 -10.15 -9.28
N PRO A 83 8.96 -9.43 -10.39
CA PRO A 83 8.93 -7.97 -10.39
C PRO A 83 7.91 -7.36 -9.42
N VAL A 84 6.70 -7.91 -9.33
CA VAL A 84 5.64 -7.44 -8.44
C VAL A 84 6.05 -7.62 -6.99
N ARG A 85 6.62 -8.78 -6.65
CA ARG A 85 7.13 -9.04 -5.30
C ARG A 85 8.21 -8.04 -4.91
N LYS A 86 9.20 -7.79 -5.79
CA LYS A 86 10.27 -6.82 -5.53
C LYS A 86 9.72 -5.40 -5.33
N ALA A 87 8.77 -4.99 -6.17
CA ALA A 87 8.16 -3.67 -6.08
C ALA A 87 7.35 -3.50 -4.78
N ALA A 88 6.54 -4.49 -4.41
CA ALA A 88 5.78 -4.51 -3.16
C ALA A 88 6.70 -4.42 -1.93
N LEU A 89 7.74 -5.25 -1.86
CA LEU A 89 8.72 -5.21 -0.77
C LEU A 89 9.41 -3.85 -0.67
N LYS A 90 9.76 -3.24 -1.81
CA LYS A 90 10.37 -1.91 -1.84
C LYS A 90 9.40 -0.83 -1.34
N ALA A 91 8.10 -0.95 -1.60
CA ALA A 91 7.07 -0.03 -1.10
C ALA A 91 6.92 -0.15 0.41
N PHE A 92 6.84 -1.36 0.95
CA PHE A 92 6.75 -1.57 2.40
C PHE A 92 8.04 -1.15 3.13
N ALA A 93 9.22 -1.38 2.55
CA ALA A 93 10.47 -0.92 3.15
C ALA A 93 10.55 0.61 3.29
N ARG A 94 10.02 1.37 2.31
CA ARG A 94 9.91 2.84 2.43
C ARG A 94 9.01 3.24 3.60
N LEU A 95 7.91 2.51 3.79
CA LEU A 95 6.99 2.75 4.88
C LEU A 95 7.65 2.46 6.24
N ASP A 96 8.40 1.36 6.35
CA ASP A 96 9.16 0.99 7.55
C ASP A 96 10.27 2.01 7.89
N GLU A 97 10.93 2.59 6.89
CA GLU A 97 11.96 3.63 7.10
C GLU A 97 11.38 4.93 7.68
N ILE A 98 10.10 5.22 7.43
CA ILE A 98 9.40 6.39 7.98
C ILE A 98 9.12 6.14 9.46
N ASP A 99 8.57 4.98 9.82
CA ASP A 99 8.25 4.61 11.21
C ASP A 99 9.46 4.68 12.13
N ASN A 100 10.60 4.13 11.68
CA ASN A 100 11.81 4.07 12.49
C ASN A 100 12.41 5.47 12.76
N LYS A 101 12.12 6.47 11.90
CA LYS A 101 12.61 7.85 12.08
C LYS A 101 11.78 8.66 13.07
N GLU A 102 10.53 8.27 13.33
CA GLU A 102 9.68 8.97 14.31
C GLU A 102 9.90 8.49 15.75
N THR A 103 10.67 7.40 15.94
CA THR A 103 10.91 6.80 17.26
C THR A 103 12.28 7.18 17.86
N THR A 104 13.06 8.07 17.22
CA THR A 104 14.41 8.51 17.66
C THR A 104 14.46 10.01 17.84
#